data_AF-A0A975LFB0-F1
#
_entry.id   AF-A0A975LFB0-F1
#
_cell.length_a   1.000
_cell.length_b   1.000
_cell.length_c   1.000
_cell.angle_alpha   90.00
_cell.angle_beta   90.00
_cell.angle_gamma   90.00
#
_symmetry.space_group_name_H-M   'P 1'
#
loop_
_entity.id
_entity.type
_entity.pdbx_description
1 polymer ?
#
loop_
_entity_poly.entity_id
_entity_poly.type
_entity_poly.pdbx_seq_one_letter_code
_entity_poly.pdbx_strand_id
1 'polypeptide(L)'
;MKNTEFEVNISVKEAFDLLEGSDIADLVDTEFKELGDGKQLGILIFGKYYMRVKNRVSLVVIIDNIDGYTKVKAIGSGGGRSFFTDFDWGASDSFENEVERLFNETLRSSNS
;
A
#
# COMPACT_ATOMS: atom_id res chain seq x y z
N MET A 1 13.04 6.36 -6.39
CA MET A 1 12.05 5.81 -5.45
C MET A 1 10.74 6.44 -5.86
N LYS A 2 9.78 5.62 -6.30
CA LYS A 2 8.44 6.11 -6.64
C LYS A 2 7.60 5.98 -5.37
N ASN A 3 6.79 6.99 -5.08
CA ASN A 3 5.87 6.99 -3.96
C ASN A 3 4.52 7.46 -4.47
N THR A 4 3.48 6.71 -4.17
CA THR A 4 2.09 7.10 -4.47
C THR A 4 1.45 7.51 -3.16
N GLU A 5 0.75 8.63 -3.18
CA GLU A 5 0.07 9.21 -2.01
C GLU A 5 -1.31 9.69 -2.44
N PHE A 6 -2.34 9.26 -1.73
CA PHE A 6 -3.73 9.59 -2.04
C PHE A 6 -4.59 9.60 -0.77
N GLU A 7 -5.73 10.28 -0.86
CA GLU A 7 -6.74 10.35 0.20
C GLU A 7 -7.82 9.29 -0.02
N VAL A 8 -8.32 8.72 1.07
CA VAL A 8 -9.46 7.79 1.06
C VAL A 8 -10.55 8.25 2.03
N ASN A 9 -11.80 7.96 1.70
CA ASN A 9 -12.97 8.39 2.48
C ASN A 9 -13.48 7.29 3.43
N ILE A 10 -12.54 6.60 4.09
CA ILE A 10 -12.79 5.60 5.14
C ILE A 10 -11.81 5.86 6.28
N SER A 11 -12.05 5.30 7.47
CA SER A 11 -11.15 5.47 8.61
C SER A 11 -9.79 4.80 8.38
N VAL A 12 -8.77 5.23 9.13
CA VAL A 12 -7.43 4.61 9.11
C VAL A 12 -7.53 3.12 9.44
N LYS A 13 -8.38 2.75 10.39
CA LYS A 13 -8.58 1.35 10.78
C LYS A 13 -9.22 0.51 9.67
N GLU A 14 -10.29 1.02 9.03
CA GLU A 14 -10.92 0.32 7.90
C GLU A 14 -9.94 0.15 6.73
N ALA A 15 -9.16 1.19 6.41
CA ALA A 15 -8.16 1.12 5.36
C ALA A 15 -7.03 0.12 5.68
N PHE A 16 -6.63 0.05 6.95
CA PHE A 16 -5.64 -0.91 7.44
C PHE A 16 -6.16 -2.35 7.34
N ASP A 17 -7.35 -2.62 7.87
CA ASP A 17 -7.96 -3.95 7.88
C ASP A 17 -8.20 -4.46 6.45
N LEU A 18 -8.58 -3.57 5.54
CA LEU A 18 -8.74 -3.87 4.11
C LEU A 18 -7.43 -4.35 3.48
N LEU A 19 -6.32 -3.68 3.76
CA LEU A 19 -5.02 -4.06 3.21
C LEU A 19 -4.43 -5.29 3.90
N GLU A 20 -4.61 -5.42 5.21
CA GLU A 20 -4.16 -6.58 5.99
C GLU A 20 -4.84 -7.88 5.49
N GLY A 21 -6.12 -7.80 5.12
CA GLY A 21 -6.89 -8.91 4.57
C GLY A 21 -6.74 -9.11 3.05
N SER A 22 -5.89 -8.35 2.36
CA SER A 22 -5.77 -8.38 0.90
C SER A 22 -4.70 -9.35 0.40
N ASP A 23 -4.92 -9.94 -0.79
CA ASP A 23 -3.96 -10.85 -1.44
C ASP A 23 -2.97 -10.13 -2.38
N ILE A 24 -2.72 -8.83 -2.19
CA ILE A 24 -1.87 -8.03 -3.09
C ILE A 24 -0.40 -8.52 -3.09
N ALA A 25 0.09 -9.00 -1.95
CA ALA A 25 1.43 -9.58 -1.77
C ALA A 25 1.54 -10.26 -0.40
N ASP A 26 2.69 -10.91 -0.14
CA ASP A 26 2.92 -11.56 1.14
C ASP A 26 3.07 -10.49 2.23
N LEU A 27 2.14 -10.43 3.17
CA LEU A 27 2.24 -9.57 4.34
C LEU A 27 3.40 -10.05 5.23
N VAL A 28 4.36 -9.17 5.47
CA VAL A 28 5.58 -9.46 6.23
C VAL A 28 5.43 -9.01 7.68
N ASP A 29 4.88 -7.82 7.89
CA ASP A 29 4.72 -7.23 9.21
C ASP A 29 3.66 -6.12 9.20
N THR A 30 3.07 -5.84 10.35
CA THR A 30 2.11 -4.75 10.54
C THR A 30 2.31 -4.06 11.87
N GLU A 31 1.97 -2.77 11.93
CA GLU A 31 1.92 -2.00 13.16
C GLU A 31 0.73 -1.03 13.10
N PHE A 32 -0.06 -0.99 14.16
CA PHE A 32 -1.17 -0.05 14.29
C PHE A 32 -1.08 0.69 15.63
N LYS A 33 -1.19 2.02 15.59
CA LYS A 33 -1.14 2.88 16.78
C LYS A 33 -2.25 3.91 16.79
N GLU A 34 -2.85 4.08 17.96
CA GLU A 34 -3.62 5.28 18.29
C GLU A 34 -2.66 6.31 18.90
N LEU A 35 -2.62 7.51 18.33
CA LEU A 35 -1.70 8.58 18.71
C LEU A 35 -2.34 9.60 19.69
N GLY A 36 -3.61 9.39 20.06
CA GLY A 36 -4.41 10.35 20.83
C GLY A 36 -5.19 11.32 19.94
N ASP A 37 -6.18 12.02 20.50
CA ASP A 37 -7.02 13.00 19.78
C ASP A 37 -7.67 12.48 18.48
N GLY A 38 -8.03 11.20 18.46
CA GLY A 38 -8.58 10.53 17.28
C GLY A 38 -7.58 10.32 16.14
N LYS A 39 -6.29 10.60 16.36
CA LYS A 39 -5.21 10.36 15.40
C LYS A 39 -4.76 8.91 15.44
N GLN A 40 -4.56 8.33 14.26
CA GLN A 40 -4.22 6.93 14.06
C GLN A 40 -3.10 6.80 13.02
N LEU A 41 -2.29 5.77 13.18
CA LEU A 41 -1.21 5.38 12.28
C LEU A 41 -1.25 3.87 12.07
N GLY A 42 -1.38 3.44 10.82
CA GLY A 42 -1.20 2.08 10.37
C GLY A 42 0.04 1.97 9.48
N ILE A 43 0.83 0.91 9.66
CA ILE A 43 1.96 0.57 8.80
C ILE A 43 1.80 -0.89 8.40
N LEU A 44 1.83 -1.16 7.11
CA LEU A 44 1.85 -2.52 6.56
C LEU A 44 3.09 -2.70 5.70
N ILE A 45 3.82 -3.79 5.93
CA ILE A 45 5.00 -4.15 5.16
C ILE A 45 4.67 -5.40 4.37
N PHE A 46 4.69 -5.28 3.05
CA PHE A 46 4.53 -6.39 2.12
C PHE A 46 5.88 -6.76 1.52
N GLY A 47 6.06 -8.05 1.23
CA GLY A 47 7.22 -8.59 0.55
C GLY A 47 6.78 -9.47 -0.61
N LYS A 48 7.57 -9.48 -1.68
CA LYS A 48 7.42 -10.49 -2.74
C LYS A 48 8.79 -10.94 -3.21
N TYR A 49 8.98 -12.26 -3.25
CA TYR A 49 10.21 -12.86 -3.74
C TYR A 49 10.11 -13.17 -5.24
N TYR A 50 10.98 -12.55 -6.05
CA TYR A 50 11.03 -12.79 -7.49
C TYR A 50 12.09 -13.83 -7.85
N MET A 51 11.62 -15.06 -8.01
CA MET A 51 12.43 -16.23 -8.38
C MET A 51 13.27 -16.02 -9.64
N ARG A 52 12.73 -15.39 -10.70
CA ARG A 52 13.41 -15.20 -11.99
C ARG A 52 14.67 -14.34 -11.90
N VAL A 53 14.76 -13.47 -10.90
CA VAL A 53 15.87 -12.51 -10.75
C VAL A 53 16.56 -12.59 -9.39
N LYS A 54 16.19 -13.60 -8.57
CA LYS A 54 16.67 -13.79 -7.20
C LYS A 54 16.67 -12.51 -6.37
N ASN A 55 15.62 -11.70 -6.52
CA ASN A 55 15.51 -10.40 -5.86
C ASN A 55 14.25 -10.36 -4.99
N ARG A 56 14.31 -9.67 -3.86
CA ARG A 56 13.18 -9.44 -2.96
C ARG A 56 12.78 -7.97 -3.07
N VAL A 57 11.52 -7.72 -3.36
CA VAL A 57 10.93 -6.38 -3.35
C VAL A 57 10.05 -6.26 -2.11
N SER A 58 10.10 -5.09 -1.49
CA SER A 58 9.29 -4.70 -0.34
C SER A 58 8.43 -3.50 -0.70
N LEU A 59 7.21 -3.48 -0.19
CA LEU A 59 6.33 -2.33 -0.22
C LEU A 59 5.96 -1.98 1.20
N VAL A 60 6.10 -0.71 1.54
CA VAL A 60 5.62 -0.18 2.81
C VAL A 60 4.43 0.69 2.52
N VAL A 61 3.29 0.39 3.15
CA VAL A 61 2.09 1.22 3.12
C VAL A 61 1.94 1.87 4.49
N ILE A 62 1.84 3.20 4.49
CA ILE A 62 1.59 4.01 5.69
C ILE A 62 0.19 4.60 5.53
N ILE A 63 -0.63 4.47 6.56
CA ILE A 63 -1.98 5.02 6.60
C ILE A 63 -2.08 5.89 7.84
N ASP A 64 -2.47 7.15 7.69
CA ASP A 64 -2.61 8.05 8.83
C ASP A 64 -3.72 9.07 8.60
N ASN A 65 -4.18 9.70 9.68
CA ASN A 65 -5.09 10.85 9.63
C ASN A 65 -4.52 12.07 10.35
N ILE A 66 -3.19 12.19 10.41
CA ILE A 66 -2.47 13.26 11.12
C ILE A 66 -2.84 14.62 10.53
N ASP A 67 -3.02 14.70 9.22
CA ASP A 67 -3.39 15.92 8.50
C ASP A 67 -4.91 16.23 8.49
N GLY A 68 -5.72 15.39 9.16
CA GLY A 68 -7.17 15.61 9.32
C GLY A 68 -8.06 14.86 8.32
N TYR A 69 -7.46 14.14 7.38
CA TYR A 69 -8.11 13.23 6.44
C TYR A 69 -7.34 11.91 6.39
N THR A 70 -7.97 10.80 6.02
CA THR A 70 -7.27 9.51 5.90
C THR A 70 -6.41 9.49 4.65
N LYS A 71 -5.11 9.37 4.87
CA LYS A 71 -4.08 9.42 3.84
C LYS A 71 -3.40 8.07 3.75
N VAL A 72 -3.20 7.59 2.52
CA VAL A 72 -2.47 6.35 2.23
C VAL A 72 -1.22 6.72 1.44
N LYS A 73 -0.07 6.24 1.90
CA LYS A 73 1.22 6.41 1.24
C LYS A 73 1.87 5.05 1.00
N ALA A 74 2.11 4.73 -0.26
CA ALA A 74 2.76 3.50 -0.70
C ALA A 74 4.20 3.78 -1.16
N ILE A 75 5.16 3.00 -0.64
CA ILE A 75 6.60 3.18 -0.90
C ILE A 75 7.22 1.83 -1.29
N GLY A 76 7.55 1.68 -2.57
CA GLY A 76 8.30 0.51 -3.06
C GLY A 76 9.81 0.62 -2.80
N SER A 77 10.43 -0.48 -2.38
CA SER A 77 11.88 -0.61 -2.17
C SER A 77 12.38 -2.00 -2.58
N GLY A 78 13.55 -2.08 -3.22
CA GLY A 78 14.11 -3.32 -3.74
C GLY A 78 13.84 -3.49 -5.24
N GLY A 79 14.90 -3.57 -6.04
CA GLY A 79 14.85 -3.49 -7.51
C GLY A 79 15.79 -2.40 -8.02
N GLY A 80 16.74 -2.75 -8.88
CA GLY A 80 17.55 -1.74 -9.57
C GLY A 80 16.66 -0.76 -10.35
N ARG A 81 17.19 0.40 -10.73
CA ARG A 81 16.45 1.46 -11.46
C ARG A 81 15.72 0.93 -12.72
N SER A 82 16.26 -0.11 -13.36
CA SER A 82 15.64 -0.86 -14.48
C SER A 82 14.49 -1.78 -14.07
N PHE A 83 14.40 -2.28 -12.84
CA PHE A 83 13.28 -3.14 -12.43
C PHE A 83 11.98 -2.36 -12.26
N PHE A 84 12.05 -1.15 -11.70
CA PHE A 84 10.87 -0.28 -11.57
C PHE A 84 10.43 0.39 -12.89
N THR A 85 11.21 0.26 -13.97
CA THR A 85 10.92 0.85 -15.30
C THR A 85 10.71 -0.20 -16.39
N ASP A 86 11.46 -1.31 -16.39
CA ASP A 86 11.41 -2.39 -17.38
C ASP A 86 10.62 -3.62 -16.90
N PHE A 87 10.49 -3.82 -15.58
CA PHE A 87 9.65 -4.87 -14.97
C PHE A 87 8.33 -4.24 -14.52
N ASP A 88 7.62 -3.83 -15.54
CA ASP A 88 6.31 -3.20 -15.58
C ASP A 88 5.23 -4.21 -15.16
N TRP A 89 5.26 -4.69 -13.91
CA TRP A 89 4.67 -6.00 -13.64
C TRP A 89 3.15 -5.88 -13.43
N GLY A 90 2.30 -5.93 -14.47
CA GLY A 90 2.42 -6.80 -15.67
C GLY A 90 2.40 -6.25 -17.12
N ALA A 91 2.15 -4.96 -17.40
CA ALA A 91 2.49 -4.26 -18.68
C ALA A 91 2.13 -2.75 -18.69
N SER A 92 1.86 -2.13 -17.53
CA SER A 92 1.49 -0.70 -17.47
C SER A 92 1.38 -0.09 -16.05
N ASP A 93 1.37 -0.87 -14.96
CA ASP A 93 1.05 -0.35 -13.62
C ASP A 93 2.02 -0.82 -12.53
N SER A 94 2.51 0.14 -11.73
CA SER A 94 3.45 -0.09 -10.63
C SER A 94 2.74 -0.63 -9.37
N PHE A 95 3.45 -1.35 -8.49
CA PHE A 95 2.87 -1.99 -7.30
C PHE A 95 2.15 -1.00 -6.36
N GLU A 96 2.60 0.25 -6.32
CA GLU A 96 1.93 1.33 -5.59
C GLU A 96 0.54 1.68 -6.18
N ASN A 97 0.34 1.49 -7.49
CA ASN A 97 -0.94 1.69 -8.17
C ASN A 97 -1.92 0.54 -7.87
N GLU A 98 -1.43 -0.65 -7.54
CA GLU A 98 -2.29 -1.79 -7.15
C GLU A 98 -2.98 -1.52 -5.81
N VAL A 99 -2.27 -0.86 -4.89
CA VAL A 99 -2.85 -0.35 -3.64
C VAL A 99 -3.96 0.66 -3.94
N GLU A 100 -3.68 1.67 -4.76
CA GLU A 100 -4.68 2.69 -5.15
C GLU A 100 -5.89 2.06 -5.86
N ARG A 101 -5.66 1.10 -6.75
CA ARG A 101 -6.70 0.37 -7.46
C ARG A 101 -7.59 -0.43 -6.51
N LEU A 102 -7.01 -1.13 -5.53
CA LEU A 102 -7.77 -1.87 -4.53
C LEU A 102 -8.74 -0.95 -3.78
N PHE A 103 -8.26 0.21 -3.30
CA PHE A 103 -9.14 1.19 -2.64
C PHE A 103 -10.24 1.69 -3.57
N ASN A 104 -9.92 1.99 -4.83
CA ASN A 104 -10.90 2.46 -5.81
C ASN A 104 -11.96 1.39 -6.13
N GLU A 105 -11.61 0.11 -6.20
CA GLU A 105 -12.55 -0.99 -6.42
C GLU A 105 -13.47 -1.19 -5.20
N THR A 106 -12.91 -1.21 -3.99
CA THR A 106 -13.70 -1.40 -2.77
C THR A 106 -14.65 -0.22 -2.52
N LEU A 107 -14.18 1.03 -2.65
CA LEU A 107 -15.01 2.22 -2.45
C LEU A 107 -16.15 2.36 -3.49
N ARG A 108 -15.95 1.80 -4.70
CA ARG A 108 -17.01 1.74 -5.72
C ARG A 108 -18.06 0.68 -5.40
N SER A 109 -17.64 -0.47 -4.89
CA SER A 109 -18.54 -1.56 -4.52
C SER A 109 -19.47 -1.23 -3.33
N SER A 110 -19.05 -0.33 -2.44
CA SER A 110 -19.86 0.13 -1.29
C SER A 110 -20.94 1.17 -1.64
N ASN A 111 -20.94 1.71 -2.87
CA ASN A 111 -21.88 2.71 -3.36
C ASN A 111 -22.88 2.15 -4.42
N SER A 112 -22.93 0.82 -4.60
CA SER A 112 -23.87 0.11 -5.48
C SER A 112 -24.78 -0.81 -4.68
#